data_AF-A0A938PZD0-F1
#
_entry.id   AF-A0A938PZD0-F1
#
_cell.length_a   1.000
_cell.length_b   1.000
_cell.length_c   1.000
_cell.angle_alpha   90.00
_cell.angle_beta   90.00
_cell.angle_gamma   90.00
#
_symmetry.space_group_name_H-M   'P 1'
#
loop_
_entity.id
_entity.type
_entity.pdbx_description
1 polymer ?
#
loop_
_entity_poly.entity_id
_entity_poly.type
_entity_poly.pdbx_seq_one_letter_code
_entity_poly.pdbx_strand_id
1 'polypeptide(L)'
;MQVTGKITPDNLMSLEAYAKWRKTEKSGLVAHRKLRTVLLGDHISLQFESERTIRYQIQEMLRVEKIFEEEDIQQEIDAYKQLVPDGSNWKGTMMIEYTDVEERRRELARLIG
;
A
#
# COMPACT_ATOMS: atom_id res chain seq x y z
N MET A 1 -5.84 -13.52 4.24
CA MET A 1 -4.42 -13.26 3.92
C MET A 1 -3.63 -13.37 5.20
N GLN A 2 -2.66 -14.29 5.25
CA GLN A 2 -1.85 -14.53 6.44
C GLN A 2 -0.74 -13.49 6.55
N VAL A 3 -0.44 -13.05 7.77
CA VAL A 3 0.67 -12.16 8.10
C VAL A 3 1.81 -13.05 8.63
N THR A 4 2.99 -12.95 8.05
CA THR A 4 4.13 -13.85 8.30
C THR A 4 5.36 -13.13 8.83
N GLY A 5 5.32 -11.80 8.93
CA GLY A 5 6.45 -10.92 9.24
C GLY A 5 7.35 -10.62 8.04
N LYS A 6 7.19 -11.33 6.92
CA LYS A 6 7.98 -11.16 5.68
C LYS A 6 7.16 -11.46 4.44
N ILE A 7 7.25 -10.63 3.42
CA ILE A 7 6.60 -10.87 2.12
C ILE A 7 7.63 -11.50 1.19
N THR A 8 7.28 -12.64 0.61
CA THR A 8 8.13 -13.41 -0.32
C THR A 8 7.26 -13.95 -1.47
N PRO A 9 7.82 -14.27 -2.64
CA PRO A 9 7.03 -14.77 -3.78
C PRO A 9 6.18 -15.99 -3.42
N ASP A 10 6.72 -16.91 -2.63
CA ASP A 10 6.10 -18.15 -2.16
C ASP A 10 4.90 -17.96 -1.22
N ASN A 11 4.78 -16.79 -0.57
CA ASN A 11 3.66 -16.48 0.32
C ASN A 11 2.67 -15.47 -0.27
N LEU A 12 2.82 -15.15 -1.56
CA LEU A 12 1.86 -14.40 -2.34
C LEU A 12 0.85 -15.34 -3.03
N MET A 13 -0.39 -14.88 -3.17
CA MET A 13 -1.39 -15.56 -3.97
C MET A 13 -1.04 -15.43 -5.46
N SER A 14 -1.38 -16.43 -6.26
CA SER A 14 -1.40 -16.30 -7.72
C SER A 14 -2.40 -15.24 -8.16
N LEU A 15 -2.24 -14.72 -9.38
CA LEU A 15 -3.16 -13.71 -9.94
C LEU A 15 -4.63 -14.16 -9.91
N GLU A 16 -4.90 -15.44 -10.20
CA GLU A 16 -6.24 -16.01 -10.17
C GLU A 16 -6.79 -16.08 -8.73
N ALA A 17 -6.00 -16.62 -7.80
CA ALA A 17 -6.40 -16.75 -6.41
C ALA A 17 -6.66 -15.38 -5.78
N TYR A 18 -5.80 -14.40 -6.06
CA TYR A 18 -5.96 -13.03 -5.60
C TYR A 18 -7.20 -12.35 -6.21
N ALA A 19 -7.47 -12.55 -7.50
CA ALA A 19 -8.66 -11.99 -8.15
C ALA A 19 -9.97 -12.49 -7.52
N LYS A 20 -10.02 -13.74 -7.05
CA LYS A 20 -11.14 -14.29 -6.29
C LYS A 20 -11.20 -13.68 -4.88
N TRP A 21 -10.06 -13.69 -4.17
CA TRP A 21 -9.95 -13.19 -2.80
C TRP A 21 -10.29 -11.70 -2.66
N ARG A 22 -9.84 -10.82 -3.59
CA ARG A 22 -10.08 -9.37 -3.48
C ARG A 22 -11.56 -9.01 -3.49
N LYS A 23 -12.40 -9.80 -4.17
CA LYS A 23 -13.84 -9.53 -4.29
C LYS A 23 -14.55 -9.64 -2.95
N THR A 24 -14.12 -10.58 -2.11
CA THR A 24 -14.73 -10.82 -0.80
C THR A 24 -14.09 -9.96 0.29
N GLU A 25 -12.81 -9.61 0.15
CA GLU A 25 -12.02 -9.02 1.24
C GLU A 25 -11.82 -7.50 1.13
N LYS A 26 -12.34 -6.86 0.08
CA LYS A 26 -12.23 -5.41 -0.11
C LYS A 26 -12.77 -4.62 1.09
N SER A 27 -13.89 -5.03 1.67
CA SER A 27 -14.48 -4.37 2.85
C SER A 27 -13.58 -4.47 4.08
N GLY A 28 -13.00 -5.66 4.32
CA GLY A 28 -12.08 -5.90 5.43
C GLY A 28 -10.79 -5.08 5.31
N LEU A 29 -10.29 -4.87 4.09
CA LEU A 29 -9.14 -3.99 3.84
C LEU A 29 -9.44 -2.52 4.05
N VAL A 30 -10.61 -2.05 3.63
CA VAL A 30 -11.05 -0.66 3.87
C VAL A 30 -11.18 -0.40 5.37
N ALA A 31 -11.80 -1.32 6.11
CA ALA A 31 -11.91 -1.22 7.56
C ALA A 31 -10.52 -1.20 8.23
N HIS A 32 -9.59 -2.05 7.79
CA HIS A 32 -8.21 -2.09 8.28
C HIS A 32 -7.45 -0.80 8.00
N ARG A 33 -7.57 -0.24 6.79
CA ARG A 33 -6.96 1.05 6.43
C ARG A 33 -7.52 2.20 7.27
N LYS A 34 -8.83 2.24 7.50
CA LYS A 34 -9.49 3.27 8.30
C LYS A 34 -8.95 3.34 9.73
N LEU A 35 -8.68 2.19 10.36
CA LEU A 35 -8.07 2.13 11.71
C LEU A 35 -6.62 2.62 11.76
N ARG A 36 -5.97 2.76 10.60
CA ARG A 36 -4.55 3.09 10.47
C ARG A 36 -4.34 4.42 9.75
N THR A 37 -5.40 5.15 9.45
CA THR A 37 -5.32 6.46 8.78
C THR A 37 -5.55 7.56 9.81
N VAL A 38 -4.66 8.53 9.85
CA VAL A 38 -4.80 9.75 10.64
C VAL A 38 -4.92 10.92 9.69
N LEU A 39 -5.98 11.72 9.85
CA LEU A 39 -6.12 13.00 9.14
C LEU A 39 -5.40 14.09 9.93
N LEU A 40 -4.62 14.91 9.22
CA LEU A 40 -3.85 16.01 9.78
C LEU A 40 -4.31 17.30 9.08
N GLY A 41 -5.28 17.98 9.69
CA GLY A 41 -5.98 19.10 9.07
C GLY A 41 -6.79 18.64 7.85
N ASP A 42 -6.90 19.52 6.86
CA ASP A 42 -7.85 19.34 5.74
C ASP A 42 -7.25 18.65 4.51
N HIS A 43 -5.92 18.68 4.36
CA HIS A 43 -5.23 18.29 3.13
C HIS A 43 -4.19 17.18 3.30
N ILE A 44 -3.96 16.69 4.51
CA ILE A 44 -2.94 15.68 4.78
C ILE A 44 -3.58 14.47 5.43
N SER A 45 -3.29 13.29 4.86
CA SER A 45 -3.63 12.01 5.47
C SER A 45 -2.36 11.17 5.62
N LEU A 46 -2.17 10.60 6.81
CA LEU A 46 -1.07 9.69 7.12
C LEU A 46 -1.63 8.27 7.28
N GLN A 47 -1.30 7.40 6.34
CA GLN A 47 -1.64 5.99 6.38
C GLN A 47 -0.48 5.20 7.00
N PHE A 48 -0.64 4.73 8.23
CA PHE A 48 0.33 3.83 8.87
C PHE A 48 0.31 2.46 8.20
N GLU A 49 1.45 2.04 7.68
CA GLU A 49 1.58 0.80 6.92
C GLU A 49 1.72 -0.42 7.85
N SER A 50 1.36 -1.57 7.31
CA SER A 50 1.46 -2.89 7.93
C SER A 50 1.76 -3.90 6.84
N GLU A 51 2.22 -5.09 7.22
CA GLU A 51 2.35 -6.17 6.23
C GLU A 51 1.05 -6.38 5.44
N ARG A 52 -0.13 -6.30 6.08
CA ARG A 52 -1.42 -6.46 5.39
C ARG A 52 -1.68 -5.39 4.33
N THR A 53 -1.33 -4.13 4.59
CA THR A 53 -1.56 -3.04 3.63
C THR A 53 -0.56 -3.11 2.48
N ILE A 54 0.70 -3.41 2.78
CA ILE A 54 1.76 -3.53 1.77
C ILE A 54 1.56 -4.77 0.89
N ARG A 55 1.26 -5.92 1.49
CA ARG A 55 0.94 -7.16 0.76
C ARG A 55 -0.24 -6.97 -0.17
N TYR A 56 -1.24 -6.18 0.24
CA TYR A 56 -2.36 -5.81 -0.62
C TYR A 56 -1.92 -4.94 -1.80
N GLN A 57 -1.05 -3.94 -1.59
CA GLN A 57 -0.52 -3.08 -2.66
C GLN A 57 0.30 -3.86 -3.68
N ILE A 58 1.25 -4.69 -3.23
CA ILE A 58 2.05 -5.57 -4.09
C ILE A 58 1.11 -6.43 -4.94
N GLN A 59 0.14 -7.10 -4.34
CA GLN A 59 -0.81 -7.93 -5.08
C GLN A 59 -1.69 -7.15 -6.06
N GLU A 60 -2.08 -5.91 -5.76
CA GLU A 60 -2.78 -5.07 -6.73
C GLU A 60 -1.88 -4.73 -7.93
N MET A 61 -0.61 -4.40 -7.70
CA MET A 61 0.35 -4.11 -8.75
C MET A 61 0.58 -5.33 -9.65
N LEU A 62 0.88 -6.49 -9.06
CA LEU A 62 1.03 -7.75 -9.80
C LEU A 62 -0.21 -8.06 -10.66
N ARG A 63 -1.42 -7.80 -10.13
CA ARG A 63 -2.69 -8.04 -10.84
C ARG A 63 -2.93 -7.04 -11.98
N VAL A 64 -2.65 -5.76 -11.76
CA VAL A 64 -2.89 -4.71 -12.76
C VAL A 64 -1.92 -4.88 -13.92
N GLU A 65 -0.65 -5.13 -13.61
CA GLU A 65 0.41 -5.28 -14.61
C GLU A 65 0.54 -6.69 -15.16
N LYS A 66 -0.20 -7.66 -14.59
CA LYS A 66 -0.16 -9.09 -14.93
C LYS A 66 1.25 -9.67 -14.80
N ILE A 67 1.94 -9.32 -13.71
CA ILE A 67 3.25 -9.84 -13.37
C ILE A 67 3.08 -11.22 -12.74
N PHE A 68 3.77 -12.22 -13.30
CA PHE A 68 3.76 -13.61 -12.80
C PHE A 68 5.14 -14.28 -12.85
N GLU A 69 6.14 -13.66 -13.47
CA GLU A 69 7.52 -14.11 -13.46
C GLU A 69 8.15 -13.83 -12.09
N GLU A 70 8.90 -14.80 -11.55
CA GLU A 70 9.42 -14.75 -10.19
C GLU A 70 10.36 -13.56 -9.94
N GLU A 71 11.21 -13.24 -10.92
CA GLU A 71 12.15 -12.11 -10.85
C GLU A 71 11.40 -10.77 -10.76
N ASP A 72 10.35 -10.58 -11.56
CA ASP A 72 9.55 -9.36 -11.56
C ASP A 72 8.71 -9.24 -10.29
N ILE A 73 8.20 -10.36 -9.76
CA ILE A 73 7.53 -10.39 -8.45
C ILE A 73 8.50 -9.92 -7.35
N GLN A 74 9.74 -10.40 -7.39
CA GLN A 74 10.75 -10.02 -6.41
C GLN A 74 11.11 -8.54 -6.49
N GLN A 75 11.23 -7.98 -7.70
CA GLN A 75 11.45 -6.54 -7.90
C GLN A 75 10.31 -5.71 -7.27
N GLU A 76 9.06 -6.14 -7.46
CA GLU A 76 7.91 -5.48 -6.88
C GLU A 76 7.93 -5.55 -5.34
N ILE A 77 8.26 -6.72 -4.77
CA ILE A 77 8.42 -6.85 -3.31
C ILE A 77 9.50 -5.89 -2.79
N ASP A 78 10.64 -5.81 -3.47
CA ASP A 78 11.75 -4.96 -3.05
C ASP A 78 11.43 -3.46 -3.13
N ALA A 79 10.63 -3.03 -4.11
CA ALA A 79 10.14 -1.66 -4.21
C ALA A 79 9.32 -1.23 -2.98
N TYR A 80 8.55 -2.16 -2.39
CA TYR A 80 7.69 -1.89 -1.23
C TYR A 80 8.33 -2.22 0.12
N LYS A 81 9.46 -2.95 0.14
CA LYS A 81 10.12 -3.46 1.35
C LYS A 81 10.36 -2.38 2.41
N GLN A 82 10.69 -1.16 2.00
CA GLN A 82 10.97 -0.04 2.91
C GLN A 82 9.75 0.41 3.72
N LEU A 83 8.53 0.10 3.25
CA LEU A 83 7.26 0.43 3.90
C LEU A 83 6.76 -0.66 4.86
N VAL A 84 7.42 -1.83 4.90
CA VAL A 84 7.09 -2.87 5.87
C VAL A 84 7.75 -2.53 7.22
N PRO A 85 6.99 -2.43 8.32
CA PRO A 85 7.57 -2.17 9.63
C PRO A 85 8.42 -3.36 10.12
N ASP A 86 9.55 -3.08 10.77
CA ASP A 86 10.49 -4.10 11.27
C ASP A 86 10.33 -4.43 12.77
N GLY A 87 9.34 -3.81 13.43
CA GLY A 87 9.05 -4.00 14.85
C GLY A 87 9.66 -2.93 15.76
N SER A 88 10.60 -2.13 15.26
CA SER A 88 11.25 -1.02 16.00
C SER A 88 10.89 0.37 15.47
N ASN A 89 10.14 0.44 14.37
CA ASN A 89 9.70 1.70 13.76
C ASN A 89 8.26 1.63 13.25
N TRP A 90 7.69 2.81 13.04
CA TRP A 90 6.46 2.98 12.28
C TRP A 90 6.81 3.41 10.86
N LYS A 91 6.08 2.83 9.90
CA LYS A 91 6.14 3.20 8.49
C LYS A 91 4.81 3.82 8.12
N GLY A 92 4.84 4.88 7.32
CA GLY A 92 3.63 5.55 6.90
C GLY A 92 3.76 6.17 5.52
N THR A 93 2.66 6.14 4.78
CA THR A 93 2.50 6.85 3.52
C THR A 93 1.74 8.14 3.80
N MET A 94 2.38 9.28 3.56
CA MET A 94 1.73 10.59 3.64
C MET A 94 1.14 10.95 2.27
N MET A 95 -0.13 11.33 2.25
CA MET A 95 -0.81 11.84 1.07
C MET A 95 -1.15 13.31 1.31
N ILE A 96 -0.82 14.16 0.33
CA ILE A 96 -1.20 15.57 0.30
C ILE A 96 -2.25 15.71 -0.80
N GLU A 97 -3.47 16.03 -0.40
CA GLU A 97 -4.67 15.89 -1.23
C GLU A 97 -5.33 17.26 -1.48
N TYR A 98 -5.37 17.64 -2.74
CA TYR A 98 -6.09 18.81 -3.26
C TYR A 98 -6.87 18.37 -4.50
N THR A 99 -8.15 18.73 -4.54
CA THR A 99 -9.05 18.36 -5.65
C THR A 99 -8.80 19.20 -6.89
N ASP A 100 -8.51 20.50 -6.72
CA ASP A 100 -8.15 21.40 -7.80
C ASP A 100 -6.66 21.25 -8.19
N VAL A 101 -6.40 21.14 -9.49
CA VAL A 101 -5.05 20.87 -10.01
C VAL A 101 -4.12 22.07 -9.82
N GLU A 102 -4.63 23.29 -9.99
CA GLU A 102 -3.84 24.52 -9.87
C GLU A 102 -3.52 24.82 -8.40
N GLU A 103 -4.49 24.61 -7.51
CA GLU A 103 -4.28 24.65 -6.06
C GLU A 103 -3.25 23.61 -5.63
N ARG A 104 -3.42 22.34 -6.04
CA ARG A 104 -2.46 21.27 -5.75
C ARG A 104 -1.04 21.66 -6.16
N ARG A 105 -0.87 22.24 -7.35
CA ARG A 105 0.45 22.66 -7.84
C ARG A 105 1.06 23.76 -6.97
N ARG A 106 0.28 24.78 -6.59
CA ARG A 106 0.74 25.88 -5.72
C ARG A 106 1.09 25.36 -4.33
N GLU A 107 0.23 24.55 -3.73
CA GLU A 107 0.40 24.07 -2.37
C GLU A 107 1.54 23.06 -2.25
N LEU A 108 1.71 22.15 -3.21
CA LEU A 108 2.87 21.25 -3.22
C LEU A 108 4.19 22.02 -3.34
N ALA A 109 4.24 23.14 -4.07
CA ALA A 109 5.42 23.99 -4.13
C ALA A 109 5.68 24.74 -2.81
N ARG A 110 4.62 25.06 -2.05
CA ARG A 110 4.71 25.74 -0.74
C ARG A 110 5.14 24.79 0.38
N LEU A 111 4.73 23.53 0.31
CA LEU A 111 4.92 22.52 1.37
C LEU A 111 6.25 21.74 1.24
N ILE A 112 7.22 22.24 0.47
CA ILE A 112 8.56 21.64 0.36
C ILE A 112 9.26 21.70 1.73
N GLY A 113 9.72 20.55 2.21
CA GLY A 113 10.45 20.36 3.46
C GLY A 113 11.09 18.98 3.54
#